data_AF-A0A4R3VT05-F1
#
_entry.id   AF-A0A4R3VT05-F1
#
_cell.length_a   1.000
_cell.length_b   1.000
_cell.length_c   1.000
_cell.angle_alpha   90.00
_cell.angle_beta   90.00
_cell.angle_gamma   90.00
#
_symmetry.space_group_name_H-M   'P 1'
#
loop_
_entity.id
_entity.type
_entity.pdbx_description
1 polymer ?
#
loop_
_entity_poly.entity_id
_entity_poly.type
_entity_poly.pdbx_seq_one_letter_code
_entity_poly.pdbx_strand_id
1 'polypeptide(L)' 'MVCIGKEITEELECEPAKFYIKRYIRYKYAAKNGNGVSIAELPERVIDKGIPGAGLLAMILTDKYQDHCVPRKCAA' A
#
# COMPACT_ATOMS: atom_id res chain seq x y z
N MET A 1 -15.71 -23.22 10.18
CA MET A 1 -15.06 -22.80 8.93
C MET A 1 -13.65 -23.37 8.90
N VAL A 2 -13.15 -23.77 7.73
CA VAL A 2 -11.78 -24.28 7.55
C VAL A 2 -10.98 -23.23 6.79
N CYS A 3 -9.78 -22.89 7.27
CA CYS A 3 -8.87 -22.02 6.53
C CYS A 3 -8.32 -22.82 5.34
N ILE A 4 -8.64 -22.39 4.13
CA ILE A 4 -8.23 -23.08 2.89
C ILE A 4 -6.99 -22.44 2.26
N GLY A 5 -6.65 -21.21 2.66
CA GLY A 5 -5.52 -20.49 2.13
C GLY A 5 -5.44 -19.05 2.64
N LYS A 6 -4.45 -18.32 2.15
CA LYS A 6 -4.26 -16.90 2.41
C LYS A 6 -3.94 -16.18 1.10
N GLU A 7 -4.42 -14.95 1.00
CA GLU A 7 -4.06 -14.02 -0.05
C GLU A 7 -3.16 -12.95 0.56
N ILE A 8 -2.02 -12.69 -0.07
CA ILE A 8 -1.07 -11.69 0.39
C ILE A 8 -1.05 -10.58 -0.65
N THR A 9 -1.31 -9.36 -0.20
CA THR A 9 -1.17 -8.16 -1.01
C THR A 9 -0.05 -7.33 -0.43
N GLU A 10 0.87 -6.89 -1.27
CA GLU A 10 2.03 -6.08 -0.88
C GLU A 10 1.84 -4.64 -1.36
N GLU A 11 2.16 -3.70 -0.49
CA GLU A 11 2.13 -2.26 -0.73
C GLU A 11 3.51 -1.69 -0.35
N LEU A 12 4.14 -0.92 -1.23
CA LEU A 12 5.42 -0.28 -0.98
C LEU A 12 5.18 1.08 -0.34
N GLU A 13 5.56 1.22 0.92
CA GLU A 13 5.43 2.45 1.69
C GLU A 13 6.76 3.13 1.95
N CYS A 14 6.68 4.42 2.26
CA CYS A 14 7.84 5.25 2.58
C CYS A 14 7.64 5.99 3.90
N GLU A 15 8.59 5.77 4.81
CA GLU A 15 8.88 6.65 5.93
C GLU A 15 10.12 7.48 5.57
N PRO A 16 10.33 8.66 6.21
CA PRO A 16 11.52 9.46 5.96
C PRO A 16 12.80 8.61 6.04
N ALA A 17 13.56 8.58 4.94
CA ALA A 17 14.79 7.81 4.76
C ALA A 17 14.66 6.26 4.75
N LYS A 18 13.45 5.70 4.66
CA LYS A 18 13.25 4.24 4.65
C LYS A 18 12.07 3.80 3.81
N PHE A 19 12.32 2.83 2.91
CA PHE A 19 11.26 2.09 2.24
C PHE A 19 10.97 0.79 2.97
N TYR A 20 9.70 0.41 3.02
CA TYR A 20 9.29 -0.86 3.59
C TYR A 20 8.07 -1.43 2.86
N ILE A 21 7.91 -2.74 2.98
CA ILE A 21 6.77 -3.45 2.39
C ILE A 21 5.72 -3.64 3.47
N LYS A 22 4.55 -3.03 3.26
CA LYS A 22 3.35 -3.27 4.06
C LYS A 22 2.58 -4.45 3.45
N ARG A 23 2.38 -5.51 4.22
CA ARG A 23 1.71 -6.74 3.76
C ARG A 23 0.33 -6.88 4.37
N TYR A 24 -0.70 -6.98 3.53
CA TYR A 24 -2.04 -7.35 3.94
C TYR A 24 -2.23 -8.85 3.71
N ILE A 25 -2.34 -9.60 4.81
CA ILE A 25 -2.56 -11.04 4.78
C ILE A 25 -4.04 -11.30 5.06
N ARG A 26 -4.78 -11.75 4.04
CA ARG A 26 -6.22 -12.01 4.14
C ARG A 26 -6.47 -13.51 4.04
N TYR A 27 -7.02 -14.10 5.10
CA TYR A 27 -7.29 -15.54 5.15
C TYR A 27 -8.59 -15.88 4.42
N LYS A 28 -8.57 -16.98 3.67
CA LYS A 28 -9.73 -17.54 2.96
C LYS A 28 -10.32 -18.67 3.79
N TYR A 29 -11.60 -18.57 4.11
CA TYR A 29 -12.31 -19.56 4.91
C TYR A 29 -13.44 -20.21 4.12
N ALA A 30 -13.48 -21.53 4.10
CA ALA A 30 -14.59 -22.31 3.55
C ALA A 30 -15.55 -22.77 4.65
N ALA A 31 -16.86 -22.76 4.35
CA ALA A 31 -17.85 -23.39 5.20
C ALA A 31 -17.67 -24.93 5.18
N LYS A 32 -17.84 -25.60 6.32
CA LYS A 32 -17.69 -27.08 6.41
C LYS A 32 -18.71 -27.83 5.54
N ASN A 33 -19.84 -27.19 5.23
CA ASN A 33 -20.94 -27.76 4.47
C ASN A 33 -20.87 -27.42 2.97
N GLY A 34 -19.76 -26.87 2.47
CA GLY A 34 -19.59 -26.51 1.06
C GLY A 34 -20.26 -25.19 0.62
N ASN A 35 -20.96 -24.50 1.52
CA ASN A 35 -21.73 -23.28 1.21
C ASN A 35 -20.88 -21.99 1.04
N GLY A 36 -19.77 -22.06 0.30
CA GLY A 36 -19.04 -20.89 -0.16
C GLY A 36 -17.73 -20.56 0.58
N VAL A 37 -16.97 -19.66 -0.04
CA VAL A 37 -15.68 -19.15 0.45
C VAL A 37 -15.85 -17.70 0.87
N SER A 38 -15.38 -17.37 2.08
CA SER A 38 -15.38 -16.02 2.63
C SER A 38 -13.95 -15.50 2.76
N ILE A 39 -13.77 -14.21 2.45
CA ILE A 39 -12.52 -13.48 2.58
C ILE A 39 -12.83 -12.04 3.00
N ALA A 40 -11.94 -11.42 3.79
CA ALA A 40 -12.01 -10.00 4.10
C ALA A 40 -11.74 -9.15 2.86
N GLU A 41 -12.39 -7.99 2.76
CA GLU A 41 -12.11 -7.02 1.71
C GLU A 41 -10.73 -6.39 1.88
N LEU A 42 -10.15 -5.93 0.78
CA LEU A 42 -8.88 -5.22 0.80
C LEU A 42 -9.17 -3.76 1.19
N PRO A 43 -8.33 -3.10 2.01
CA PRO A 43 -8.44 -1.67 2.22
C PRO A 43 -8.39 -0.88 0.91
N GLU A 44 -9.04 0.27 0.90
CA GLU A 44 -9.01 1.19 -0.23
C GLU A 44 -7.58 1.70 -0.44
N ARG A 45 -7.18 1.79 -1.71
CA ARG A 45 -5.85 2.25 -2.13
C ARG A 45 -6.00 3.44 -3.06
N VAL A 46 -5.02 4.34 -3.02
CA VAL A 46 -5.00 5.55 -3.85
C VAL A 46 -5.04 5.22 -5.35
N ILE A 47 -4.28 4.18 -5.75
CA ILE A 47 -4.28 3.66 -7.11
C ILE A 47 -4.81 2.23 -7.05
N ASP A 48 -5.91 1.94 -7.76
CA ASP A 48 -6.46 0.60 -7.81
C ASP A 48 -5.44 -0.38 -8.42
N LYS A 49 -5.27 -1.53 -7.78
CA LYS A 49 -4.26 -2.56 -8.11
C LYS A 49 -2.81 -2.06 -8.10
N GLY A 50 -2.55 -0.83 -7.65
CA GLY A 50 -1.22 -0.28 -7.49
C GLY A 50 -0.44 -0.95 -6.36
N ILE A 51 0.88 -1.06 -6.56
CA ILE A 51 1.85 -1.38 -5.52
C ILE A 51 2.18 -0.16 -4.62
N PRO A 52 2.23 1.11 -5.09
CA PRO A 52 2.70 2.19 -4.25
C PRO A 52 1.66 2.57 -3.19
N GLY A 53 2.15 2.73 -1.95
CA GLY A 53 1.36 3.23 -0.85
C GLY A 53 1.31 4.74 -0.79
N ALA A 54 0.51 5.25 0.16
CA ALA A 54 0.21 6.67 0.25
C ALA A 54 1.44 7.52 0.60
N GLY A 55 2.32 7.03 1.49
CA GLY A 55 3.54 7.72 1.88
C GLY A 55 4.55 7.82 0.73
N LEU A 56 4.67 6.76 -0.08
CA LEU A 56 5.51 6.78 -1.28
C LEU A 56 4.99 7.79 -2.31
N LEU A 57 3.68 7.81 -2.57
CA LEU A 57 3.08 8.77 -3.49
C LEU A 57 3.25 10.20 -3.00
N ALA A 58 3.06 10.45 -1.70
CA ALA A 58 3.26 11.77 -1.10
C ALA A 58 4.71 12.26 -1.26
N MET A 59 5.70 11.38 -1.03
CA MET A 59 7.10 11.70 -1.22
C MET A 59 7.39 12.04 -2.70
N ILE A 60 6.96 11.20 -3.65
CA ILE A 60 7.17 11.45 -5.08
C ILE A 60 6.56 12.79 -5.52
N LEU A 61 5.36 13.12 -5.03
CA LEU A 61 4.70 14.39 -5.35
C LEU A 61 5.46 15.57 -4.75
N THR A 62 5.92 15.46 -3.50
CA THR A 62 6.68 16.51 -2.83
C THR A 62 8.02 16.74 -3.53
N ASP A 63 8.77 15.68 -3.81
CA ASP A 63 10.05 15.76 -4.52
C ASP A 63 9.88 16.41 -5.91
N LYS A 64 8.83 16.02 -6.63
CA LYS A 64 8.59 16.49 -8.00
C LYS A 64 8.10 17.93 -8.08
N TYR A 65 7.25 18.36 -7.15
CA TYR A 65 6.55 19.64 -7.27
C TYR A 65 6.98 20.68 -6.25
N GLN A 66 7.43 20.26 -5.06
CA GLN A 66 7.87 21.19 -4.02
C GLN A 66 9.40 21.34 -4.01
N ASP A 67 10.13 20.23 -3.93
CA ASP A 67 11.58 20.26 -3.70
C ASP A 67 12.41 20.26 -5.00
N HIS A 68 11.74 20.16 -6.16
CA HIS A 68 12.40 20.18 -7.47
C HIS A 68 13.16 21.47 -7.77
N CYS A 69 12.72 22.60 -7.20
CA CYS A 69 13.36 23.89 -7.38
C CYS A 69 14.44 24.10 -6.33
N VAL A 70 15.69 24.22 -6.76
CA VAL A 70 16.77 24.72 -5.91
C VAL A 70 16.36 26.11 -5.40
N PRO A 71 16.36 26.35 -4.07
CA PRO A 71 16.06 27.68 -3.55
C PRO A 71 17.05 28.66 -4.19
N ARG A 72 16.53 29.65 -4.94
CA ARG A 72 17.35 30.78 -5.39
C ARG A 72 17.91 31.39 -4.12
N LYS A 73 19.21 31.16 -3.85
CA LYS A 73 19.91 31.77 -2.72
C LYS A 73 19.53 33.25 -2.72
N CYS A 74 19.03 33.72 -1.59
CA CYS A 74 18.69 35.12 -1.39
C CYS A 74 19.82 35.98 -1.99
N ALA A 75 19.47 36.84 -2.94
CA ALA A 75 20.34 37.92 -3.34
C ALA A 75 20.60 38.75 -2.08
N ALA A 76 21.85 38.75 -1.63
CA ALA A 76 22.34 39.66 -0.62
C ALA A 76 22.36 41.09 -1.18
#